data_AF-A0A9N9B5E2-F1
#
_entry.id   AF-A0A9N9B5E2-F1
#
_cell.length_a   1.000
_cell.length_b   1.000
_cell.length_c   1.000
_cell.angle_alpha   90.00
_cell.angle_beta   90.00
_cell.angle_gamma   90.00
#
_symmetry.space_group_name_H-M   'P 1'
#
loop_
_entity.id
_entity.type
_entity.pdbx_description
1 polymer ?
#
loop_
_entity_poly.entity_id
_entity_poly.type
_entity_poly.pdbx_seq_one_letter_code
_entity_poly.pdbx_strand_id
1 'polypeptide(L)'
;MENIDDTLQINETTWAELRKHKKLMEFLNSHCQQRLYSFQIKKCTQYGCSFCKSIRMPLEKFDSLNFLPDPIPSIDDSNHHSLFNSLYGNKTNEDYCPSLLINQEGQERGPNNLYTHKNINGWFKFT
;
A
#
# COMPACT_ATOMS: atom_id res chain seq x y z
N MET A 1 -7.46 -22.03 -11.00
CA MET A 1 -6.69 -20.84 -10.57
C MET A 1 -5.97 -21.32 -9.34
N GLU A 2 -4.64 -21.35 -9.33
CA GLU A 2 -3.94 -21.74 -8.08
C GLU A 2 -4.25 -20.67 -7.03
N ASN A 3 -4.66 -21.12 -5.84
CA ASN A 3 -4.91 -20.22 -4.73
C ASN A 3 -3.58 -19.73 -4.17
N ILE A 4 -3.55 -18.49 -3.71
CA ILE A 4 -2.36 -17.90 -3.06
C ILE A 4 -1.99 -18.69 -1.80
N ASP A 5 -3.00 -19.10 -1.03
CA ASP A 5 -2.84 -19.96 0.13
C ASP A 5 -4.12 -20.80 0.29
N ASP A 6 -4.01 -22.12 0.11
CA ASP A 6 -5.13 -23.06 0.22
C ASP A 6 -5.63 -23.25 1.67
N THR A 7 -4.89 -22.72 2.66
CA THR A 7 -5.24 -22.85 4.08
C THR A 7 -6.18 -21.76 4.57
N LEU A 8 -6.42 -20.72 3.77
CA LEU A 8 -7.27 -19.58 4.14
C LEU A 8 -8.74 -20.00 4.25
N GLN A 9 -9.40 -19.54 5.32
CA GLN A 9 -10.81 -19.74 5.54
C GLN A 9 -11.59 -18.42 5.45
N ILE A 10 -12.81 -18.47 4.92
CA ILE A 10 -13.64 -17.28 4.66
C ILE A 10 -14.01 -16.50 5.93
N ASN A 11 -13.98 -17.14 7.09
CA ASN A 11 -14.28 -16.55 8.39
C ASN A 11 -13.08 -15.85 9.03
N GLU A 12 -11.87 -16.03 8.49
CA GLU A 12 -10.65 -15.34 8.95
C GLU A 12 -10.66 -13.92 8.38
N THR A 13 -11.13 -12.97 9.19
CA THR A 13 -11.38 -11.59 8.75
C THR A 13 -10.49 -10.58 9.43
N THR A 14 -9.70 -11.01 10.42
CA THR A 14 -8.79 -10.14 11.15
C THR A 14 -7.34 -10.33 10.70
N TRP A 15 -6.55 -9.25 10.78
CA TRP A 15 -5.12 -9.32 10.48
C TRP A 15 -4.34 -10.28 11.40
N ALA A 16 -4.80 -10.48 12.64
CA ALA A 16 -4.18 -11.42 13.56
C ALA A 16 -4.35 -12.88 13.10
N GLU A 17 -5.47 -13.19 12.44
CA GLU A 17 -5.71 -14.50 11.82
C GLU A 17 -4.92 -14.62 10.53
N LEU A 18 -5.06 -13.66 9.61
CA LEU A 18 -4.40 -13.70 8.29
C LEU A 18 -2.87 -13.80 8.37
N ARG A 19 -2.23 -13.19 9.38
CA ARG A 19 -0.78 -13.28 9.60
C ARG A 19 -0.26 -14.68 9.91
N LYS A 20 -1.13 -15.61 10.32
CA LYS A 20 -0.76 -17.01 10.57
C LYS A 20 -0.47 -17.77 9.27
N HIS A 21 -0.98 -17.28 8.15
CA HIS A 21 -0.86 -17.91 6.83
C HIS A 21 0.43 -17.46 6.14
N LYS A 22 1.44 -18.32 6.18
CA LYS A 22 2.79 -17.98 5.69
C LYS A 22 2.82 -17.66 4.20
N LYS A 23 2.11 -18.43 3.36
CA LYS A 23 2.11 -18.19 1.91
C LYS A 23 1.39 -16.89 1.57
N LEU A 24 0.28 -16.59 2.27
CA LEU A 24 -0.38 -15.29 2.14
C LEU A 24 0.59 -14.14 2.49
N MET A 25 1.28 -14.21 3.62
CA MET A 25 2.21 -13.16 4.03
C MET A 25 3.40 -13.02 3.05
N GLU A 26 3.90 -14.13 2.52
CA GLU A 26 4.93 -14.12 1.49
C GLU A 26 4.44 -13.41 0.22
N PHE A 27 3.23 -13.72 -0.24
CA PHE A 27 2.61 -13.05 -1.39
C PHE A 27 2.44 -11.54 -1.15
N LEU A 28 1.88 -11.16 0.00
CA LEU A 28 1.67 -9.74 0.36
C LEU A 28 2.98 -8.96 0.38
N ASN A 29 4.06 -9.54 0.92
CA ASN A 29 5.35 -8.87 1.02
C ASN A 29 6.11 -8.77 -0.30
N SER A 30 5.91 -9.72 -1.22
CA SER A 30 6.70 -9.82 -2.45
C SER A 30 6.00 -9.26 -3.69
N HIS A 31 4.66 -9.28 -3.72
CA HIS A 31 3.86 -8.93 -4.90
C HIS A 31 2.93 -7.75 -4.68
N CYS A 32 2.75 -7.32 -3.43
CA CYS A 32 1.81 -6.24 -3.10
C CYS A 32 2.54 -5.02 -2.54
N GLN A 33 1.92 -3.86 -2.73
CA GLN A 33 2.24 -2.63 -2.03
C GLN A 33 0.97 -2.15 -1.36
N GLN A 34 0.97 -2.22 -0.03
CA GLN A 34 -0.10 -1.69 0.79
C GLN A 34 0.23 -0.26 1.20
N ARG A 35 -0.79 0.59 1.08
CA ARG A 35 -0.83 2.00 1.48
C ARG A 35 -2.14 2.24 2.23
N LEU A 36 -2.29 3.40 2.86
CA LEU A 36 -3.51 3.77 3.58
C LEU A 36 -4.72 3.82 2.66
N TYR A 37 -4.56 4.35 1.44
CA TYR A 37 -5.66 4.53 0.48
C TYR A 37 -5.55 3.67 -0.78
N SER A 38 -4.51 2.84 -0.90
CA SER A 38 -4.35 1.97 -2.05
C SER A 38 -3.79 0.62 -1.66
N PHE A 39 -4.19 -0.38 -2.44
CA PHE A 39 -3.62 -1.72 -2.39
C PHE A 39 -3.28 -2.12 -3.81
N GLN A 40 -1.99 -2.19 -4.11
CA GLN A 40 -1.50 -2.49 -5.43
C GLN A 40 -0.95 -3.90 -5.47
N ILE A 41 -1.24 -4.63 -6.55
CA ILE A 41 -0.72 -5.97 -6.79
C ILE A 41 0.01 -5.95 -8.12
N LYS A 42 1.25 -6.41 -8.14
CA LYS A 42 2.07 -6.52 -9.35
C LYS A 42 2.65 -7.93 -9.44
N LYS A 43 2.57 -8.52 -10.63
CA LYS A 43 3.27 -9.78 -10.91
C LYS A 43 4.79 -9.57 -10.95
N CYS A 44 5.55 -10.56 -10.55
CA CYS A 44 6.99 -10.57 -10.77
C CYS A 44 7.35 -11.33 -12.05
N THR A 45 8.58 -11.14 -12.50
CA THR A 45 9.18 -11.81 -13.66
C THR A 45 10.16 -12.91 -13.24
N GLN A 46 10.19 -13.23 -11.94
CA GLN A 46 11.08 -14.26 -11.40
C GLN A 46 10.71 -15.64 -11.94
N TYR A 47 11.70 -16.33 -12.48
CA TYR A 47 11.55 -17.70 -12.93
C TYR A 47 11.16 -18.61 -11.76
N GLY A 48 10.13 -19.43 -11.93
CA GLY A 48 9.64 -20.33 -10.89
C GLY A 48 8.82 -19.66 -9.79
N CYS A 49 8.36 -18.41 -9.98
CA CYS A 49 7.41 -17.80 -9.04
C CYS A 49 6.14 -18.66 -8.94
N SER A 50 5.83 -19.13 -7.74
CA SER A 50 4.64 -19.95 -7.44
C SER A 50 3.34 -19.16 -7.44
N PHE A 51 3.40 -17.82 -7.31
CA PHE A 51 2.21 -16.96 -7.26
C PHE A 51 1.82 -16.42 -8.65
N CYS A 52 2.81 -16.14 -9.49
CA CYS A 52 2.59 -15.43 -10.75
C CYS A 52 2.36 -16.39 -11.91
N LYS A 53 1.14 -16.37 -12.46
CA LYS A 53 0.90 -16.91 -13.80
C LYS A 53 1.71 -16.15 -14.85
N SER A 54 2.03 -16.81 -15.95
CA SER A 54 2.73 -16.25 -17.11
C SER A 54 2.21 -14.86 -17.50
N ILE A 55 3.16 -13.99 -17.83
CA ILE A 55 2.90 -12.62 -18.27
C ILE A 55 2.37 -12.69 -19.71
N ARG A 56 1.25 -12.01 -19.97
CA ARG A 56 0.55 -12.04 -21.27
C ARG A 56 0.95 -10.90 -22.22
N MET A 57 1.81 -10.00 -21.77
CA MET A 57 2.32 -8.88 -22.56
C MET A 57 3.81 -9.06 -22.85
N PRO A 58 4.37 -8.35 -23.84
CA PRO A 58 5.81 -8.39 -24.10
C PRO A 58 6.60 -8.07 -22.83
N LEU A 59 7.62 -8.88 -22.54
CA LEU A 59 8.37 -8.79 -21.28
C LEU A 59 9.00 -7.41 -21.11
N GLU A 60 9.55 -6.83 -22.18
CA GLU A 60 10.12 -5.47 -22.19
C GLU A 60 9.11 -4.39 -21.72
N LYS A 61 7.85 -4.49 -22.17
CA LYS A 61 6.79 -3.57 -21.72
C LYS A 61 6.41 -3.82 -20.27
N PHE A 62 6.36 -5.08 -19.86
CA PHE A 62 6.04 -5.44 -18.48
C PHE A 62 7.11 -4.96 -17.49
N ASP A 63 8.38 -5.14 -17.85
CA ASP A 63 9.53 -4.75 -17.02
C ASP A 63 9.59 -3.24 -16.78
N SER A 64 9.04 -2.45 -17.71
CA SER A 64 8.91 -0.99 -17.57
C SER A 64 7.83 -0.55 -16.57
N LEU A 65 6.91 -1.44 -16.19
CA LEU A 65 5.84 -1.13 -15.24
C LEU A 65 6.41 -1.06 -13.82
N ASN A 66 6.01 -0.06 -13.07
CA ASN A 66 6.29 0.10 -11.65
C ASN A 66 4.99 0.24 -10.86
N PHE A 67 5.08 0.11 -9.54
CA PHE A 67 3.98 0.51 -8.67
C PHE A 67 3.71 2.01 -8.86
N LEU A 68 2.44 2.41 -8.68
CA LEU A 68 2.06 3.81 -8.68
C LEU A 68 2.76 4.51 -7.51
N PRO A 69 3.36 5.70 -7.76
CA PRO A 69 4.00 6.46 -6.73
C PRO A 69 2.96 7.03 -5.76
N ASP A 70 3.40 7.22 -4.53
CA ASP A 70 2.65 7.92 -3.50
C ASP A 70 2.63 9.43 -3.82
N PRO A 71 1.58 10.19 -3.43
CA PRO A 71 1.54 11.63 -3.65
C PRO A 71 2.66 12.33 -2.87
N ILE A 72 3.56 13.00 -3.59
CA ILE A 72 4.63 13.82 -3.00
C ILE A 72 4.36 15.29 -3.37
N PRO A 73 4.50 16.26 -2.44
CA PRO A 73 4.41 17.69 -2.77
C PRO A 73 5.39 18.10 -3.86
N SER A 74 5.04 19.09 -4.67
CA SER A 74 5.97 19.68 -5.62
C SER A 74 7.03 20.51 -4.89
N ILE A 75 8.26 20.48 -5.41
CA ILE A 75 9.36 21.33 -4.92
C ILE A 75 9.12 22.80 -5.32
N ASP A 76 8.51 23.01 -6.50
CA ASP A 76 8.34 24.34 -7.09
C ASP A 76 7.04 25.04 -6.62
N ASP A 77 6.03 24.27 -6.20
CA ASP A 77 4.75 24.79 -5.72
C ASP A 77 4.15 23.92 -4.62
N SER A 78 4.16 24.43 -3.39
CA SER A 78 3.68 23.71 -2.21
C SER A 78 2.18 23.36 -2.24
N ASN A 79 1.38 23.97 -3.13
CA ASN A 79 -0.05 23.67 -3.27
C ASN A 79 -0.33 22.55 -4.28
N HIS A 80 0.68 22.05 -4.97
CA HIS A 80 0.55 21.01 -5.98
C HIS A 80 1.39 19.78 -5.65
N HIS A 81 1.03 18.67 -6.27
CA HIS A 81 1.83 17.45 -6.22
C HIS A 81 2.91 17.48 -7.30
N SER A 82 4.01 16.78 -7.03
CA SER A 82 5.03 16.46 -8.01
C SER A 82 4.44 15.70 -9.20
N LEU A 83 5.00 15.94 -10.39
CA LEU A 83 4.53 15.33 -11.63
C LEU A 83 4.69 13.81 -11.61
N PHE A 84 3.75 13.08 -12.20
CA PHE A 84 3.82 11.61 -12.26
C PHE A 84 5.12 11.11 -12.89
N ASN A 85 5.53 11.70 -14.02
CA ASN A 85 6.72 11.28 -14.76
C ASN A 85 8.03 11.47 -13.97
N SER A 86 8.09 12.39 -13.00
CA SER A 86 9.27 12.53 -12.14
C SER A 86 9.30 11.50 -11.01
N LEU A 87 8.13 10.97 -10.61
CA LEU A 87 8.01 10.01 -9.51
C LEU A 87 7.96 8.55 -9.97
N TYR A 88 7.42 8.26 -11.15
CA TYR A 88 7.18 6.89 -11.60
C TYR A 88 8.48 6.10 -11.74
N GLY A 89 8.55 4.94 -11.08
CA GLY A 89 9.76 4.10 -11.02
C GLY A 89 10.72 4.45 -9.89
N ASN A 90 10.49 5.55 -9.17
CA ASN A 90 11.25 5.90 -7.97
C ASN A 90 10.55 5.41 -6.70
N LYS A 91 11.31 5.22 -5.63
CA LYS A 91 10.76 4.85 -4.32
C LYS A 91 10.07 6.07 -3.71
N THR A 92 8.80 5.92 -3.37
CA THR A 92 7.99 6.90 -2.64
C THR A 92 7.46 6.32 -1.33
N ASN A 93 6.92 7.16 -0.45
CA ASN A 93 6.32 6.76 0.81
C ASN A 93 5.09 7.63 1.14
N GLU A 94 4.42 7.31 2.25
CA GLU A 94 3.18 7.99 2.67
C GLU A 94 3.41 9.16 3.63
N ASP A 95 4.64 9.69 3.72
CA ASP A 95 4.98 10.70 4.73
C ASP A 95 4.13 11.97 4.58
N TYR A 96 3.67 12.27 3.36
CA TYR A 96 2.82 13.41 3.05
C TYR A 96 1.32 13.09 3.05
N CYS A 97 0.92 11.89 3.49
CA CYS A 97 -0.48 11.52 3.60
C CYS A 97 -1.14 12.29 4.75
N PRO A 98 -2.17 13.13 4.50
CA PRO A 98 -2.76 13.97 5.53
C PRO A 98 -3.27 13.19 6.76
N SER A 99 -3.88 12.02 6.55
CA SER A 99 -4.36 11.19 7.66
C SER A 99 -3.24 10.58 8.50
N LEU A 100 -2.03 10.43 7.97
CA LEU A 100 -0.88 9.97 8.76
C LEU A 100 -0.26 11.13 9.55
N LEU A 101 -0.20 12.33 8.97
CA LEU A 101 0.31 13.54 9.61
C LEU A 101 -0.53 13.95 10.84
N ILE A 102 -1.86 13.92 10.72
CA ILE A 102 -2.80 14.23 11.82
C ILE A 102 -2.61 13.29 13.02
N ASN A 103 -2.12 12.06 12.80
CA ASN A 103 -1.85 11.10 13.87
C ASN A 103 -0.46 11.28 14.52
N GLN A 104 0.42 12.11 13.94
CA GLN A 104 1.78 12.37 14.42
C GLN A 104 1.90 13.70 15.17
N GLU A 105 1.18 14.74 14.74
CA GLU A 105 1.07 16.01 15.45
C GLU A 105 0.10 15.84 16.63
N GLY A 106 0.61 15.85 17.86
CA GLY A 106 -0.21 15.72 19.06
C GLY A 106 -1.41 16.68 19.03
N GLN A 107 -2.60 16.15 19.31
CA GLN A 107 -3.85 16.90 19.32
C GLN A 107 -3.74 18.19 20.15
N GLU A 108 -3.71 19.36 19.49
CA GLU A 108 -4.07 20.63 20.12
C GLU A 108 -5.54 20.95 19.87
N ARG A 109 -6.27 21.20 20.97
CA ARG A 109 -7.70 21.50 20.97
C ARG A 109 -7.92 22.97 20.63
N GLY A 110 -8.60 23.24 19.51
CA GLY A 110 -9.10 24.57 19.20
C GLY A 110 -10.29 24.96 20.10
N PRO A 111 -10.45 26.25 20.46
CA PRO A 111 -11.42 26.75 21.45
C PRO A 111 -12.90 26.63 21.04
N ASN A 112 -13.19 26.22 19.80
CA ASN A 112 -14.56 26.03 19.31
C ASN A 112 -14.99 24.55 19.21
N ASN A 113 -14.24 23.61 19.82
CA ASN A 113 -14.66 22.21 20.03
C ASN A 113 -15.24 21.46 18.81
N LEU A 114 -14.82 21.79 17.59
CA LEU A 114 -15.23 21.08 16.39
C LEU A 114 -14.03 20.41 15.71
N TYR A 115 -13.76 19.18 16.15
CA TYR A 115 -13.46 18.06 15.26
C TYR A 115 -14.31 16.88 15.72
N THR A 116 -15.40 16.62 15.00
CA THR A 116 -16.18 15.40 15.15
C THR A 116 -15.87 14.48 13.97
N HIS A 117 -15.18 13.37 14.23
CA HIS A 117 -15.77 12.09 13.88
C HIS A 117 -15.28 10.95 14.79
N LYS A 118 -16.28 10.20 15.26
CA LYS A 118 -16.24 9.06 16.19
C LYS A 118 -15.20 8.00 15.82
N ASN A 119 -14.55 7.47 16.86
CA ASN A 119 -13.97 6.14 16.99
C ASN A 119 -13.83 5.34 15.68
N ILE A 120 -12.64 5.38 15.08
CA ILE A 120 -12.20 4.25 14.25
C ILE A 120 -11.51 3.25 15.17
N ASN A 121 -12.19 2.13 15.40
CA ASN A 121 -11.60 0.97 16.04
C ASN A 121 -10.38 0.53 15.23
N GLY A 122 -9.20 0.70 15.84
CA GLY A 122 -7.94 -0.01 15.60
C GLY A 122 -7.44 -0.14 14.16
N TRP A 123 -6.57 0.78 13.70
CA TRP A 123 -5.70 0.53 12.55
C TRP A 123 -4.25 0.99 12.83
N PHE A 124 -3.38 -0.02 12.93
CA PHE A 124 -1.93 -0.17 12.72
C PHE A 124 -0.96 0.98 13.06
N LYS A 125 -0.13 0.72 14.08
CA LYS A 125 1.26 1.19 14.14
C LYS A 125 2.17 0.05 13.64
N PHE A 126 3.09 0.35 12.73
CA PHE A 126 4.19 -0.55 12.36
C PHE A 126 5.44 -0.12 13.11
N THR A 127 6.00 -1.03 13.91
CA THR A 127 7.38 -1.00 14.41
C THR A 127 8.28 -1.73 13.43
#